data_AF-A0A7S3M9N1-F1
#
_entry.id   AF-A0A7S3M9N1-F1
#
_cell.length_a   1.000
_cell.length_b   1.000
_cell.length_c   1.000
_cell.angle_alpha   90.00
_cell.angle_beta   90.00
_cell.angle_gamma   90.00
#
_symmetry.space_group_name_H-M   'P 1'
#
loop_
_entity.id
_entity.type
_entity.pdbx_description
1 polymer ?
#
loop_
_entity_poly.entity_id
_entity_poly.type
_entity_poly.pdbx_seq_one_letter_code
_entity_poly.pdbx_strand_id
1 'polypeptide(L)'
;VVEREHSQLDRHIVHATLPEGVRLQVMRWENHINVLIEMQQTQDGQDGHCGNFNGNAADDSHDQVVARLGNSVPQSECMFRNYLQPKPGKQLTLDDCPEDKRSSAEAACKQVQPDMDVDILAGCTFDVCFADHHYAQQDGIY
;
A
#
# COMPACT_ATOMS: atom_id res chain seq x y z
N VAL A 1 -10.40 12.61 -11.78
CA VAL A 1 -9.46 13.73 -11.53
C VAL A 1 -8.09 13.08 -11.51
N VAL A 2 -7.34 13.18 -12.61
CA VAL A 2 -6.09 12.42 -12.79
C VAL A 2 -4.95 13.44 -12.86
N GLU A 3 -4.05 13.32 -11.88
CA GLU A 3 -2.62 13.65 -11.88
C GLU A 3 -2.20 15.04 -12.38
N ARG A 4 -1.80 15.91 -11.44
CA ARG A 4 -1.06 17.16 -11.76
C ARG A 4 0.29 17.32 -11.06
N GLU A 5 0.89 16.29 -10.48
CA GLU A 5 2.08 16.51 -9.65
C GLU A 5 3.30 15.62 -9.86
N HIS A 6 3.52 15.00 -11.03
CA HIS A 6 4.76 14.21 -11.21
C HIS A 6 5.39 14.30 -12.61
N SER A 7 5.31 15.46 -13.27
CA SER A 7 5.69 15.64 -14.68
C SER A 7 7.20 15.65 -14.98
N GLN A 8 8.09 15.56 -13.99
CA GLN A 8 9.52 15.85 -14.17
C GLN A 8 10.51 14.71 -13.86
N LEU A 9 10.04 13.52 -13.47
CA LEU A 9 10.89 12.33 -13.40
C LEU A 9 10.74 11.53 -14.70
N ASP A 10 11.81 10.94 -15.22
CA ASP A 10 11.75 9.96 -16.31
C ASP A 10 10.96 8.73 -15.82
N ARG A 11 9.64 8.83 -15.91
CA ARG A 11 8.68 7.86 -15.39
C ARG A 11 8.71 6.61 -16.26
N HIS A 12 9.25 5.52 -15.72
CA HIS A 12 9.08 4.21 -16.32
C HIS A 12 7.76 3.60 -15.84
N ILE A 13 6.68 3.95 -16.55
CA ILE A 13 5.37 3.31 -16.35
C ILE A 13 5.31 2.07 -17.24
N VAL A 14 5.01 0.93 -16.62
CA VAL A 14 4.79 -0.33 -17.33
C VAL A 14 3.29 -0.65 -17.31
N HIS A 15 2.71 -0.74 -18.49
CA HIS A 15 1.35 -1.24 -18.70
C HIS A 15 1.41 -2.73 -19.04
N ALA A 16 0.62 -3.53 -18.33
CA ALA A 16 0.44 -4.95 -18.66
C ALA A 16 -1.05 -5.30 -18.70
N THR A 17 -1.42 -6.11 -19.67
CA THR A 17 -2.74 -6.74 -19.75
C THR A 17 -2.55 -8.23 -19.56
N LEU A 18 -3.22 -8.77 -18.56
CA LEU A 18 -3.21 -10.19 -18.23
C LEU A 18 -4.53 -10.83 -18.70
N PRO A 19 -4.63 -12.17 -18.69
CA PRO A 19 -5.89 -12.87 -18.92
C PRO A 19 -7.03 -12.39 -18.00
N GLU A 20 -8.26 -12.72 -18.36
CA GLU A 20 -9.47 -12.35 -17.59
C GLU A 20 -9.67 -10.84 -17.39
N GLY A 21 -9.07 -10.01 -18.24
CA GLY A 21 -9.30 -8.56 -18.26
C GLY A 21 -8.58 -7.79 -17.15
N VAL A 22 -7.63 -8.42 -16.44
CA VAL A 22 -6.80 -7.75 -15.44
C VAL A 22 -5.83 -6.78 -16.13
N ARG A 23 -5.83 -5.52 -15.70
CA ARG A 23 -4.89 -4.49 -16.16
C ARG A 23 -4.01 -4.02 -15.02
N LEU A 24 -2.72 -3.92 -15.28
CA LEU A 24 -1.73 -3.42 -14.34
C LEU A 24 -1.09 -2.14 -14.87
N GLN A 25 -0.96 -1.15 -14.00
CA GLN A 25 -0.10 0.01 -14.21
C GLN A 25 0.94 0.03 -13.10
N VAL A 26 2.19 -0.26 -13.44
CA VAL A 26 3.31 -0.24 -12.50
C VAL A 26 4.10 1.05 -12.72
N MET A 27 4.00 1.95 -11.77
CA MET A 27 4.77 3.19 -11.72
C MET A 27 6.04 2.93 -10.92
N ARG A 28 7.18 2.98 -11.59
CA ARG A 28 8.48 2.77 -10.96
C ARG A 28 9.12 4.11 -10.64
N TRP A 29 9.23 4.41 -9.35
CA TRP A 29 9.95 5.55 -8.82
C TRP A 29 11.40 5.14 -8.51
N GLU A 30 12.24 6.12 -8.16
CA GLU A 30 13.63 5.85 -7.78
C GLU A 30 13.71 4.90 -6.56
N ASN A 31 12.83 5.08 -5.58
CA ASN A 31 12.90 4.39 -4.28
C ASN A 31 11.64 3.57 -3.91
N HIS A 32 10.59 3.61 -4.72
CA HIS A 32 9.36 2.85 -4.46
C HIS A 32 8.64 2.49 -5.76
N ILE A 33 7.60 1.67 -5.64
CA ILE A 33 6.71 1.33 -6.74
C ILE A 33 5.26 1.58 -6.33
N ASN A 34 4.48 2.14 -7.24
CA ASN A 34 3.02 2.17 -7.10
C ASN A 34 2.43 1.25 -8.15
N VAL A 35 1.47 0.43 -7.75
CA VAL A 35 0.79 -0.49 -8.65
C VAL A 35 -0.71 -0.22 -8.58
N LEU A 36 -1.29 0.12 -9.72
CA LEU A 36 -2.74 0.13 -9.89
C LEU A 36 -3.16 -1.18 -10.55
N ILE A 37 -4.09 -1.89 -9.91
CA ILE A 37 -4.70 -3.12 -10.40
C ILE A 37 -6.15 -2.81 -10.73
N GLU A 38 -6.53 -2.97 -11.99
CA GLU A 38 -7.93 -2.94 -12.40
C GLU A 38 -8.37 -4.33 -12.82
N MET A 39 -9.46 -4.82 -12.27
CA MET A 39 -10.00 -6.14 -12.60
C MET A 39 -11.50 -6.23 -12.34
N GLN A 40 -12.12 -7.26 -12.90
CA GLN A 40 -13.52 -7.61 -12.62
C GLN A 40 -13.57 -8.62 -11.47
N GLN A 41 -14.69 -8.64 -10.75
CA GLN A 41 -14.96 -9.69 -9.78
C GLN A 41 -15.01 -11.03 -10.52
N THR A 42 -14.23 -12.00 -10.06
CA THR A 42 -14.14 -13.34 -10.64
C THR A 42 -15.33 -14.20 -10.21
N GLN A 43 -15.80 -15.09 -11.10
CA GLN A 43 -16.93 -15.97 -10.80
C GLN A 43 -16.65 -16.95 -9.66
N ASP A 44 -15.40 -17.40 -9.55
CA ASP A 44 -14.96 -18.35 -8.52
C ASP A 44 -14.55 -17.66 -7.20
N GLY A 45 -14.76 -16.34 -7.09
CA GLY A 45 -14.31 -15.54 -5.96
C GLY A 45 -12.89 -15.00 -6.11
N GLN A 46 -12.62 -13.91 -5.39
CA GLN A 46 -11.35 -13.18 -5.37
C GLN A 46 -11.01 -12.86 -3.92
N ASP A 47 -9.72 -12.88 -3.59
CA ASP A 47 -9.23 -12.38 -2.29
C ASP A 47 -7.75 -11.96 -2.41
N GLY A 48 -7.29 -11.14 -1.46
CA GLY A 48 -5.91 -10.68 -1.39
C GLY A 48 -5.72 -9.55 -0.41
N HIS A 49 -4.52 -8.97 -0.39
CA HIS A 49 -4.20 -7.83 0.48
C HIS A 49 -5.02 -6.56 0.20
N CYS A 50 -5.67 -6.48 -0.96
CA CYS A 50 -6.60 -5.40 -1.31
C CYS A 50 -8.07 -5.77 -1.03
N GLY A 51 -8.34 -6.88 -0.34
CA GLY A 51 -9.69 -7.34 -0.04
C GLY A 51 -10.24 -8.41 -0.98
N ASN A 52 -11.48 -8.83 -0.72
CA ASN A 52 -12.16 -9.91 -1.46
C ASN A 52 -13.09 -9.44 -2.58
N PHE A 53 -13.22 -8.12 -2.75
CA PHE A 53 -14.01 -7.48 -3.80
C PHE A 53 -15.50 -7.90 -3.83
N ASN A 54 -16.10 -8.19 -2.67
CA ASN A 54 -17.52 -8.54 -2.54
C ASN A 54 -18.46 -7.32 -2.33
N GLY A 55 -17.90 -6.11 -2.28
CA GLY A 55 -18.64 -4.85 -2.03
C GLY A 55 -18.82 -4.50 -0.55
N ASN A 56 -18.22 -5.25 0.38
CA ASN A 56 -18.27 -5.02 1.82
C ASN A 56 -16.89 -4.69 2.40
N ALA A 57 -16.56 -3.40 2.41
CA ALA A 57 -15.28 -2.91 2.94
C ALA A 57 -15.01 -3.28 4.42
N ALA A 58 -16.04 -3.64 5.20
CA ALA A 58 -15.87 -4.00 6.61
C ALA A 58 -15.08 -5.30 6.83
N ASP A 59 -14.96 -6.15 5.80
CA ASP A 59 -14.18 -7.39 5.85
C ASP A 59 -12.83 -7.31 5.09
N ASP A 60 -12.45 -6.12 4.62
CA ASP A 60 -11.20 -5.92 3.87
C ASP A 60 -10.03 -5.40 4.74
N SER A 61 -10.19 -5.40 6.07
CA SER A 61 -9.11 -5.03 7.00
C SER A 61 -7.99 -6.07 7.03
N HIS A 62 -6.79 -5.64 7.44
CA HIS A 62 -5.62 -6.52 7.54
C HIS A 62 -5.92 -7.80 8.33
N ASP A 63 -6.47 -7.67 9.53
CA ASP A 63 -6.77 -8.82 10.40
C ASP A 63 -7.78 -9.79 9.78
N GLN A 64 -8.77 -9.26 9.07
CA GLN A 64 -9.79 -10.07 8.38
C GLN A 64 -9.18 -10.80 7.18
N VAL A 65 -8.35 -10.13 6.38
CA VAL A 65 -7.61 -10.75 5.27
C VAL A 65 -6.68 -11.84 5.78
N VAL A 66 -5.91 -11.57 6.85
CA VAL A 66 -5.02 -12.55 7.48
C VAL A 66 -5.79 -13.74 8.03
N ALA A 67 -6.97 -13.54 8.60
CA ALA A 67 -7.81 -14.64 9.09
C ALA A 67 -8.28 -15.57 7.95
N ARG A 68 -8.46 -15.06 6.73
CA ARG A 68 -8.90 -15.84 5.56
C ARG A 68 -7.74 -16.48 4.79
N LEU A 69 -6.68 -15.72 4.54
CA LEU A 69 -5.59 -16.11 3.63
C LEU A 69 -4.28 -16.45 4.33
N GLY A 70 -4.16 -16.13 5.62
CA GLY A 70 -2.89 -16.15 6.33
C GLY A 70 -1.99 -14.96 5.96
N ASN A 71 -0.77 -14.99 6.48
CA ASN A 71 0.21 -13.90 6.32
C ASN A 71 1.09 -14.02 5.07
N SER A 72 0.91 -15.06 4.26
CA SER A 72 1.84 -15.35 3.17
C SER A 72 1.24 -16.27 2.12
N VAL A 73 1.67 -16.08 0.87
CA VAL A 73 1.35 -16.98 -0.24
C VAL A 73 1.99 -18.36 0.01
N PRO A 74 1.21 -19.46 -0.04
CA PRO A 74 1.74 -20.82 0.07
C PRO A 74 2.79 -21.12 -1.01
N GLN A 75 3.77 -21.98 -0.69
CA GLN A 75 4.81 -22.34 -1.66
C GLN A 75 4.24 -22.94 -2.97
N SER A 76 3.16 -23.71 -2.89
CA SER A 76 2.47 -24.30 -4.03
C SER A 76 1.82 -23.28 -4.96
N GLU A 77 1.55 -22.08 -4.47
CA GLU A 77 0.91 -20.97 -5.19
C GLU A 77 1.91 -19.86 -5.55
N CYS A 78 3.19 -20.05 -5.19
CA CYS A 78 4.23 -19.07 -5.47
C CYS A 78 4.57 -19.05 -6.96
N MET A 79 4.37 -17.89 -7.59
CA MET A 79 4.71 -17.65 -9.00
C MET A 79 6.20 -17.30 -9.21
N PHE A 80 6.97 -17.14 -8.14
CA PHE A 80 8.41 -16.87 -8.23
C PHE A 80 9.20 -18.17 -8.38
N ARG A 81 10.27 -18.13 -9.19
CA ARG A 81 11.16 -19.28 -9.40
C ARG A 81 11.77 -19.82 -8.10
N ASN A 82 12.05 -18.92 -7.16
CA ASN A 82 12.61 -19.27 -5.85
C ASN A 82 11.62 -18.83 -4.77
N TYR A 83 11.12 -19.78 -4.01
CA TYR A 83 10.29 -19.49 -2.84
C TYR A 83 11.16 -19.08 -1.66
N LEU A 84 10.88 -17.90 -1.10
CA LEU A 84 11.45 -17.46 0.15
C LEU A 84 10.44 -17.71 1.26
N GLN A 85 10.81 -18.53 2.23
CA GLN A 85 9.97 -18.77 3.41
C GLN A 85 9.74 -17.45 4.15
N PRO A 86 8.48 -17.05 4.39
CA PRO A 86 8.15 -15.88 5.19
C PRO A 86 8.75 -16.05 6.58
N LYS A 87 9.52 -15.05 7.01
CA LYS A 87 9.97 -14.98 8.40
C LYS A 87 8.94 -14.18 9.18
N PRO A 88 8.40 -14.68 10.30
CA PRO A 88 7.57 -13.87 11.16
C PRO A 88 8.38 -12.66 11.63
N GLY A 89 7.95 -11.48 11.20
CA GLY A 89 8.48 -10.19 11.64
C GLY A 89 7.59 -9.58 12.71
N LYS A 90 8.12 -8.63 13.48
CA LYS A 90 7.29 -7.77 14.31
C LYS A 90 6.48 -6.85 13.38
N GLN A 91 5.15 -6.90 13.49
CA GLN A 91 4.30 -5.87 12.91
C GLN A 91 4.58 -4.57 13.67
N LEU A 92 5.11 -3.58 12.97
CA LEU A 92 5.33 -2.25 13.54
C LEU A 92 4.00 -1.52 13.63
N THR A 93 3.79 -0.82 14.73
CA THR A 93 2.67 0.12 14.88
C THR A 93 3.20 1.50 15.20
N LEU A 94 2.33 2.53 15.16
CA LEU A 94 2.69 3.88 15.59
C LEU A 94 3.14 3.96 17.06
N ASP A 95 2.87 2.95 17.89
CA ASP A 95 3.36 2.90 19.27
C ASP A 95 4.82 2.44 19.35
N ASP A 96 5.34 1.82 18.29
CA ASP A 96 6.76 1.50 18.16
C ASP A 96 7.60 2.71 17.72
N CYS A 97 6.94 3.82 17.38
CA CYS A 97 7.57 5.08 17.01
C CYS A 97 7.89 5.89 18.28
N PRO A 98 9.16 6.32 18.50
CA PRO A 98 9.50 7.22 19.59
C PRO A 98 8.60 8.48 19.60
N GLU A 99 8.14 8.91 20.77
CA GLU A 99 7.12 9.95 20.91
C GLU A 99 7.53 11.29 20.26
N ASP A 100 8.80 11.66 20.38
CA ASP A 100 9.39 12.84 19.76
C ASP A 100 9.37 12.74 18.23
N LYS A 101 9.75 11.58 17.70
CA LYS A 101 9.73 11.30 16.26
C LYS A 101 8.31 11.26 15.73
N ARG A 102 7.37 10.64 16.46
CA ARG A 102 5.95 10.57 16.10
C ARG A 102 5.32 11.95 16.01
N SER A 103 5.57 12.78 17.02
CA SER A 103 5.06 14.16 17.05
C SER A 103 5.63 15.01 15.91
N SER A 104 6.93 14.84 15.61
CA SER A 104 7.55 15.51 14.46
C SER A 104 6.98 15.01 13.13
N ALA A 105 6.72 13.71 13.00
CA ALA A 105 6.15 13.10 11.81
C ALA A 105 4.72 13.59 11.55
N GLU A 106 3.88 13.57 12.57
CA GLU A 106 2.50 14.07 12.48
C GLU A 106 2.45 15.56 12.11
N ALA A 107 3.35 16.37 12.69
CA ALA A 107 3.48 17.78 12.34
C ALA A 107 3.89 18.00 10.88
N ALA A 108 4.81 17.17 10.36
CA ALA A 108 5.22 17.23 8.96
C ALA A 108 4.05 16.89 8.03
N CYS A 109 3.29 15.84 8.31
CA CYS A 109 2.11 15.45 7.53
C CYS A 109 1.03 16.55 7.52
N LYS A 110 0.73 17.14 8.69
CA LYS A 110 -0.23 18.25 8.80
C LYS A 110 0.21 19.53 8.10
N GLN A 111 1.51 19.75 7.95
CA GLN A 111 2.01 20.89 7.15
C GLN A 111 1.72 20.73 5.66
N VAL A 112 1.67 19.48 5.16
CA VAL A 112 1.34 19.18 3.76
C VAL A 112 -0.16 19.30 3.52
N GLN A 113 -0.97 18.67 4.36
CA GLN A 113 -2.43 18.74 4.28
C GLN A 113 -3.03 18.92 5.70
N PRO A 114 -3.38 20.16 6.08
CA PRO A 114 -3.88 20.46 7.43
C PRO A 114 -5.19 19.75 7.77
N ASP A 115 -6.08 19.58 6.79
CA ASP A 115 -7.42 19.00 6.93
C ASP A 115 -7.46 17.51 6.51
N MET A 116 -6.35 16.81 6.71
CA MET A 116 -6.22 15.39 6.38
C MET A 116 -7.14 14.51 7.23
N ASP A 117 -7.74 13.51 6.60
CA ASP A 117 -8.51 12.47 7.30
C ASP A 117 -7.63 11.73 8.33
N VAL A 118 -8.23 11.26 9.43
CA VAL A 118 -7.49 10.65 10.54
C VAL A 118 -6.72 9.39 10.12
N ASP A 119 -7.27 8.59 9.22
CA ASP A 119 -6.63 7.35 8.78
C ASP A 119 -5.47 7.65 7.83
N ILE A 120 -5.63 8.67 6.98
CA ILE A 120 -4.55 9.16 6.10
C ILE A 120 -3.43 9.77 6.94
N LEU A 121 -3.77 10.54 7.98
CA LEU A 121 -2.78 11.12 8.89
C LEU A 121 -1.99 10.03 9.62
N ALA A 122 -2.66 8.98 10.09
CA ALA A 122 -2.00 7.85 10.74
C ALA A 122 -1.04 7.13 9.79
N GLY A 123 -1.46 6.90 8.54
CA GLY A 123 -0.60 6.32 7.49
C GLY A 123 0.64 7.19 7.22
N CYS A 124 0.44 8.47 6.89
CA CYS A 124 1.54 9.40 6.65
C CYS A 124 2.50 9.49 7.86
N THR A 125 1.96 9.55 9.09
CA THR A 125 2.79 9.59 10.31
C THR A 125 3.62 8.33 10.47
N PHE A 126 3.06 7.18 10.11
CA PHE A 126 3.75 5.89 10.16
C PHE A 126 4.91 5.86 9.17
N ASP A 127 4.66 6.23 7.92
CA ASP A 127 5.68 6.23 6.86
C ASP A 127 6.79 7.23 7.16
N VAL A 128 6.46 8.43 7.62
CA VAL A 128 7.48 9.41 8.04
C VAL A 128 8.27 8.94 9.26
N CYS A 129 7.63 8.25 10.20
CA CYS A 129 8.34 7.75 11.38
C CYS A 129 9.28 6.59 11.05
N PHE A 130 8.89 5.63 10.22
CA PHE A 130 9.69 4.42 10.01
C PHE A 130 10.55 4.46 8.75
N ALA A 131 10.21 5.30 7.77
CA ALA A 131 11.00 5.48 6.56
C ALA A 131 11.76 6.82 6.60
N ASP A 132 11.15 7.95 6.22
CA ASP A 132 11.82 9.25 6.14
C ASP A 132 10.85 10.44 5.96
N HIS A 133 11.32 11.67 6.20
CA HIS A 133 10.52 12.90 6.15
C HIS A 133 9.98 13.24 4.76
N HIS A 134 10.60 12.77 3.68
CA HIS A 134 10.13 13.07 2.32
C HIS A 134 8.80 12.40 1.98
N TYR A 135 8.43 11.31 2.69
CA TYR A 135 7.15 10.63 2.51
C TYR A 135 5.94 11.47 2.91
N ALA A 136 6.13 12.51 3.75
CA ALA A 136 5.07 13.47 4.06
C ALA A 136 4.47 14.12 2.79
N GLN A 137 5.26 14.32 1.73
CA GLN A 137 4.81 14.90 0.47
C GLN A 137 4.22 13.87 -0.49
N GLN A 138 4.44 12.57 -0.25
CA GLN A 138 3.97 11.48 -1.12
C GLN A 138 2.65 10.90 -0.60
N ASP A 139 2.58 10.66 0.71
CA ASP A 139 1.39 10.08 1.37
C ASP A 139 0.49 11.16 1.98
N GLY A 140 0.99 12.38 2.08
CA GLY A 140 0.27 13.52 2.63
C GLY A 140 -0.69 14.22 1.66
N ILE A 141 -0.85 13.71 0.44
CA ILE A 141 -1.62 14.35 -0.64
C ILE A 141 -2.60 13.33 -1.22
N TYR A 142 -3.86 13.39 -0.80
CA TYR A 142 -4.98 12.62 -1.37
C TYR A 142 -6.20 13.51 -1.59
#